data_AF-A0A0D6N874-F1
#
_entry.id   AF-A0A0D6N874-F1
#
_cell.length_a   1.000
_cell.length_b   1.000
_cell.length_c   1.000
_cell.angle_alpha   90.00
_cell.angle_beta   90.00
_cell.angle_gamma   90.00
#
_symmetry.space_group_name_H-M   'P 1'
#
loop_
_entity.id
_entity.type
_entity.pdbx_description
1 polymer ?
#
loop_
_entity_poly.entity_id
_entity_poly.type
_entity_poly.pdbx_seq_one_letter_code
_entity_poly.pdbx_strand_id
1 'polypeptide(L)'
;MAIPPHLMRVREAARFLGISLRTLEKHRTYGTGPLYRKVGGRVLYSVEDMMAWTAGGARHSPSETTPTRVFPARPLTQEERESL
;
A
#
# COMPACT_ATOMS: atom_id res chain seq x y z
N MET A 1 20.46 0.88 -16.99
CA MET A 1 20.97 1.52 -15.76
C MET A 1 19.82 1.55 -14.76
N ALA A 2 19.84 0.71 -13.72
CA ALA A 2 18.76 0.69 -12.74
C ALA A 2 18.90 1.92 -11.83
N ILE A 3 17.90 2.82 -11.86
CA ILE A 3 17.85 3.94 -10.93
C ILE A 3 17.73 3.34 -9.52
N PRO A 4 18.58 3.73 -8.55
CA PRO A 4 18.48 3.19 -7.20
C PRO A 4 17.05 3.46 -6.68
N PRO A 5 16.40 2.45 -6.09
CA PRO A 5 15.00 2.59 -5.69
C PRO A 5 14.87 3.80 -4.76
N HIS A 6 14.05 4.77 -5.16
CA HIS A 6 13.72 5.91 -4.32
C HIS A 6 12.93 5.38 -3.12
N LEU A 7 13.62 5.21 -1.99
CA LEU A 7 13.03 4.74 -0.75
C LEU A 7 12.49 5.92 0.05
N MET A 8 11.20 5.86 0.36
CA MET A 8 10.48 6.83 1.18
C MET A 8 10.36 6.33 2.61
N ARG A 9 10.50 7.25 3.57
CA ARG A 9 10.11 6.98 4.96
C ARG A 9 8.59 7.03 5.09
N VAL A 10 8.06 6.46 6.17
CA VAL A 10 6.60 6.37 6.41
C VAL A 10 5.87 7.72 6.28
N ARG A 11 6.47 8.82 6.76
CA ARG A 11 5.89 10.17 6.64
C ARG A 11 5.80 10.66 5.19
N GLU A 12 6.80 10.35 4.38
CA GLU A 12 6.83 10.71 2.96
C GLU A 12 5.85 9.85 2.17
N ALA A 13 5.82 8.54 2.44
CA ALA A 13 4.86 7.62 1.84
C ALA A 13 3.40 8.01 2.14
N ALA A 14 3.09 8.43 3.37
CA ALA A 14 1.75 8.90 3.73
C ALA A 14 1.36 10.17 2.95
N ARG A 15 2.29 11.13 2.80
CA ARG A 15 2.08 12.33 1.98
C ARG A 15 1.90 11.99 0.50
N PHE A 16 2.71 11.06 -0.03
CA PHE A 16 2.60 10.60 -1.41
C PHE A 16 1.21 10.06 -1.72
N LEU A 17 0.62 9.31 -0.79
CA LEU A 17 -0.75 8.77 -0.94
C LEU A 17 -1.86 9.76 -0.57
N GLY A 18 -1.54 10.92 -0.01
CA GLY A 18 -2.54 11.86 0.50
C GLY A 18 -3.34 11.35 1.71
N ILE A 19 -2.81 10.38 2.46
CA ILE A 19 -3.47 9.83 3.67
C ILE A 19 -2.70 10.19 4.93
N SER A 20 -3.38 10.09 6.09
CA SER A 20 -2.71 10.31 7.38
C SER A 20 -1.65 9.23 7.65
N LEU A 21 -0.60 9.59 8.40
CA LEU A 21 0.40 8.64 8.89
C LEU A 21 -0.25 7.47 9.64
N ARG A 22 -1.25 7.78 10.47
CA ARG A 22 -1.99 6.80 11.27
C ARG A 22 -2.75 5.80 10.40
N THR A 23 -3.30 6.27 9.27
CA THR A 23 -3.99 5.40 8.30
C THR A 23 -2.99 4.46 7.62
N LEU A 24 -1.82 4.96 7.20
CA LEU A 24 -0.77 4.12 6.60
C LEU A 24 -0.23 3.09 7.60
N GLU A 25 -0.08 3.45 8.86
CA GLU A 25 0.27 2.50 9.93
C GLU A 25 -0.78 1.39 10.07
N LYS A 26 -2.07 1.73 10.03
CA LYS A 26 -3.14 0.74 10.08
C LYS A 26 -3.10 -0.21 8.89
N HIS A 27 -2.92 0.31 7.67
CA HIS A 27 -2.73 -0.51 6.48
C HIS A 27 -1.58 -1.51 6.64
N ARG A 28 -0.47 -1.08 7.24
CA ARG A 28 0.66 -1.96 7.56
C ARG A 28 0.30 -3.03 8.59
N THR A 29 -0.41 -2.66 9.66
CA THR A 29 -0.83 -3.60 10.70
C THR A 29 -1.79 -4.67 10.17
N TYR A 30 -2.69 -4.31 9.27
CA TYR A 30 -3.71 -5.23 8.75
C TYR A 30 -3.28 -5.95 7.48
N GLY A 31 -2.12 -5.62 6.90
CA GLY A 31 -1.66 -6.18 5.64
C GLY A 31 -2.43 -5.69 4.42
N THR A 32 -3.15 -4.57 4.53
CA THR A 32 -3.95 -3.99 3.43
C THR A 32 -3.23 -2.86 2.69
N GLY A 33 -1.96 -2.63 3.03
CA GLY A 33 -1.14 -1.53 2.50
C GLY A 33 -0.14 -1.93 1.43
N PRO A 34 0.61 -0.95 0.90
CA PRO A 34 1.71 -1.19 -0.01
C PRO A 34 2.82 -2.02 0.65
N LEU A 35 3.63 -2.69 -0.17
CA LEU A 35 4.76 -3.48 0.30
C LEU A 35 5.78 -2.59 1.02
N TYR A 36 6.13 -2.96 2.24
CA TYR A 36 7.10 -2.24 3.07
C TYR A 36 8.35 -3.08 3.31
N ARG A 37 9.48 -2.41 3.56
CA ARG A 37 10.76 -3.03 3.91
C ARG A 37 11.18 -2.62 5.31
N LYS A 38 11.62 -3.59 6.13
CA LYS A 38 12.26 -3.33 7.42
C LYS A 38 13.76 -3.23 7.25
N VAL A 39 14.35 -2.09 7.58
CA VAL A 39 15.79 -1.83 7.45
C VAL A 39 16.30 -1.21 8.75
N GLY A 40 17.05 -1.96 9.56
CA GLY A 40 17.68 -1.45 10.79
C GLY A 40 16.72 -0.72 11.73
N GLY A 41 15.51 -1.25 11.94
CA GLY A 41 14.46 -0.66 12.77
C GLY A 41 13.58 0.38 12.08
N ARG A 42 13.89 0.77 10.84
CA ARG A 42 13.08 1.71 10.03
C ARG A 42 12.15 0.94 9.09
N VAL A 43 11.00 1.55 8.79
CA VAL A 43 10.07 1.10 7.76
C VAL A 43 10.21 2.02 6.55
N LEU A 44 10.52 1.42 5.40
CA LEU A 44 10.71 2.12 4.13
C LEU A 44 9.76 1.56 3.07
N TYR A 45 9.34 2.42 2.16
CA TYR A 45 8.53 2.07 0.98
C TYR A 45 9.31 2.45 -0.27
N SER A 46 9.28 1.62 -1.32
CA SER A 46 9.77 2.07 -2.62
C SER A 46 8.65 2.82 -3.35
N VAL A 47 9.01 3.77 -4.21
CA VAL A 47 8.02 4.41 -5.09
C VAL A 47 7.30 3.39 -5.97
N GLU A 48 8.00 2.35 -6.43
CA GLU A 48 7.44 1.28 -7.27
C GLU A 48 6.32 0.52 -6.55
N ASP A 49 6.54 0.05 -5.32
CA ASP A 49 5.53 -0.68 -4.56
C ASP A 49 4.32 0.20 -4.21
N MET A 50 4.55 1.49 -4.00
CA MET A 50 3.49 2.46 -3.74
C MET A 50 2.61 2.64 -4.97
N MET A 51 3.21 2.79 -6.15
CA MET A 51 2.49 2.89 -7.42
C MET A 51 1.75 1.59 -7.75
N ALA A 52 2.39 0.43 -7.56
CA ALA A 52 1.79 -0.88 -7.79
C ALA A 52 0.55 -1.07 -6.91
N TRP A 53 0.64 -0.71 -5.63
CA TRP A 53 -0.50 -0.76 -4.72
C TRP A 53 -1.64 0.17 -5.14
N THR A 54 -1.34 1.42 -5.51
CA THR A 54 -2.38 2.36 -5.98
C THR A 54 -3.00 1.93 -7.31
N ALA A 55 -2.23 1.30 -8.20
CA ALA A 55 -2.73 0.77 -9.45
C ALA A 55 -3.76 -0.35 -9.21
N GLY A 56 -3.57 -1.19 -8.19
CA GLY A 56 -4.56 -2.18 -7.78
C GLY A 56 -5.91 -1.57 -7.34
N GLY A 57 -5.91 -0.32 -6.86
CA GLY A 57 -7.11 0.42 -6.48
C GLY A 57 -7.71 1.26 -7.60
N ALA A 58 -7.03 1.39 -8.75
CA ALA A 58 -7.51 2.20 -9.86
C ALA A 58 -8.77 1.58 -10.48
N ARG A 59 -9.74 2.44 -10.81
CA ARG A 59 -11.01 2.06 -11.46
C ARG A 59 -11.29 3.09 -12.55
N HIS A 60 -11.61 2.62 -13.75
CA HIS A 60 -12.09 3.44 -14.86
C HIS A 60 -13.60 3.66 -14.81
N SER A 61 -14.34 2.75 -14.18
CA SER A 61 -15.79 2.83 -14.01
C SER A 61 -16.24 2.33 -12.63
N PRO A 62 -17.32 2.89 -12.03
CA PRO A 62 -17.89 2.39 -10.78
C PRO A 62 -18.33 0.92 -10.82
N SER A 63 -18.64 0.38 -12.01
CA SER A 63 -19.07 -1.01 -12.20
C SER A 63 -17.93 -1.96 -12.59
N GLU A 64 -16.70 -1.46 -12.69
CA GLU A 64 -15.55 -2.26 -13.08
C GLU A 64 -15.17 -3.26 -11.99
N THR A 65 -15.23 -4.55 -12.32
CA THR A 65 -14.78 -5.62 -11.44
C THR A 65 -13.31 -5.91 -11.73
N THR A 66 -12.41 -5.12 -11.13
CA THR A 66 -10.97 -5.34 -11.26
C THR A 66 -10.53 -6.52 -10.37
N PRO A 67 -9.64 -7.42 -10.86
CA PRO A 67 -9.17 -8.56 -10.07
C PRO A 67 -8.37 -8.15 -8.83
N THR A 68 -7.66 -7.02 -8.89
CA THR A 68 -6.92 -6.49 -7.75
C THR A 68 -7.78 -5.50 -6.97
N ARG A 69 -7.81 -5.66 -5.64
CA ARG A 69 -8.56 -4.80 -4.72
C ARG A 69 -7.67 -4.25 -3.62
N VAL A 70 -7.65 -2.93 -3.47
CA VAL A 70 -7.10 -2.28 -2.27
C VAL A 70 -8.17 -2.29 -1.18
N PHE A 71 -7.89 -2.99 -0.09
CA PHE A 71 -8.81 -3.04 1.04
C PHE A 71 -8.65 -1.83 1.97
N PRO A 72 -9.73 -1.40 2.65
CA PRO A 72 -9.64 -0.35 3.66
C PRO A 72 -8.71 -0.73 4.81
N ALA A 73 -8.26 0.26 5.58
CA ALA A 73 -7.38 0.07 6.75
C ALA A 73 -8.14 -0.52 7.96
N ARG A 74 -8.67 -1.74 7.81
CA ARG A 74 -9.32 -2.54 8.85
C ARG A 74 -8.83 -4.00 8.80
N PRO A 75 -9.03 -4.80 9.86
CA PRO A 75 -8.84 -6.24 9.78
C PRO A 75 -9.67 -6.84 8.63
N LEU A 76 -9.02 -7.66 7.83
CA LEU A 76 -9.68 -8.46 6.80
C LEU A 76 -10.39 -9.66 7.42
N THR A 77 -11.55 -10.01 6.86
CA THR A 77 -12.20 -11.30 7.13
C THR A 77 -11.33 -12.45 6.59
N GLN A 78 -11.65 -13.69 6.98
CA GLN A 78 -10.90 -14.85 6.50
C GLN A 78 -11.00 -15.00 4.97
N GLU A 79 -12.21 -14.86 4.41
CA GLU A 79 -12.48 -14.89 2.97
C GLU A 79 -11.71 -13.79 2.21
N GLU A 80 -11.62 -12.59 2.78
CA GLU A 80 -10.86 -11.48 2.20
C GLU A 80 -9.35 -11.73 2.21
N ARG A 81 -8.82 -12.51 3.16
CA ARG A 81 -7.39 -12.86 3.22
C ARG A 81 -7.03 -13.96 2.24
N GLU A 82 -7.93 -14.92 2.03
CA GLU A 82 -7.73 -16.03 1.09
C GLU A 82 -7.78 -15.59 -0.37
N SER A 83 -8.32 -14.40 -0.64
CA SER A 83 -8.40 -13.79 -1.97
C SER A 83 -7.27 -12.80 -2.29
N LEU A 84 -6.27 -12.65 -1.40
CA LEU A 84 -5.09 -11.80 -1.59
C LEU A 84 -4.01 -12.43 -2.47
#